data_AF-A0A4U0R0S6-F1
#
_entry.id   AF-A0A4U0R0S6-F1
#
_cell.length_a   1.000
_cell.length_b   1.000
_cell.length_c   1.000
_cell.angle_alpha   90.00
_cell.angle_beta   90.00
_cell.angle_gamma   90.00
#
_symmetry.space_group_name_H-M   'P 1'
#
loop_
_entity.id
_entity.type
_entity.pdbx_description
1 polymer ?
#
loop_
_entity_poly.entity_id
_entity_poly.type
_entity_poly.pdbx_seq_one_letter_code
_entity_poly.pdbx_strand_id
1 'polypeptide(L)' 'MTRRSAKAADCSEVLARAEFTIDMLRNLLVVFEAASGDKPVLVELCDRAVWAVTPDGHRLLIGQKTGPQPYDA' A
#
# COMPACT_ATOMS: atom_id res chain seq x y z
N MET A 1 -29.76 21.39 -34.81
CA MET A 1 -28.67 22.10 -34.12
C MET A 1 -28.93 22.08 -32.61
N THR A 2 -28.53 21.02 -31.90
CA THR A 2 -28.46 21.03 -30.42
C THR A 2 -27.46 19.98 -29.94
N ARG A 3 -26.62 20.41 -29.02
CA ARG A 3 -25.41 19.79 -28.47
C ARG A 3 -25.59 18.35 -28.01
N ARG A 4 -24.56 17.53 -28.25
CA ARG A 4 -23.86 16.80 -27.18
C ARG A 4 -22.36 16.82 -27.49
N SER A 5 -21.66 17.79 -26.93
CA SER A 5 -20.22 17.62 -26.70
C SER A 5 -20.09 16.42 -25.78
N ALA A 6 -19.57 15.32 -26.32
CA ALA A 6 -19.06 14.24 -25.49
C ALA A 6 -17.94 14.83 -24.63
N LYS A 7 -18.21 15.00 -23.34
CA LYS A 7 -17.19 15.28 -22.34
C LYS A 7 -16.25 14.08 -22.37
N ALA A 8 -15.00 14.28 -22.78
CA ALA A 8 -13.97 13.26 -22.68
C ALA A 8 -13.90 12.82 -21.22
N ALA A 9 -14.09 11.52 -20.98
CA ALA A 9 -13.98 10.94 -19.66
C ALA A 9 -12.53 11.10 -19.21
N ASP A 10 -12.34 11.95 -18.20
CA ASP A 10 -11.08 12.08 -17.49
C ASP A 10 -10.92 10.83 -16.62
N CYS A 11 -10.54 9.71 -17.23
CA CYS A 11 -10.26 8.46 -16.53
C CYS A 11 -8.85 8.52 -15.96
N SER A 12 -8.69 9.30 -14.90
CA SER A 12 -7.59 9.14 -13.95
C SER A 12 -8.17 9.07 -12.53
N GLU A 13 -9.16 8.19 -12.34
CA GLU A 13 -9.55 7.81 -10.98
C GLU A 13 -8.45 6.92 -10.42
N VAL A 14 -7.56 7.53 -9.63
CA VAL A 14 -6.65 6.80 -8.76
C VAL A 14 -7.52 5.97 -7.80
N LEU A 15 -7.62 4.67 -8.06
CA LEU A 15 -8.46 3.74 -7.28
C LEU A 15 -7.92 3.53 -5.86
N ALA A 16 -6.61 3.66 -5.68
CA ALA A 16 -5.95 3.64 -4.37
C ALA A 16 -4.58 4.33 -4.44
N ARG A 17 -4.22 5.06 -3.38
CA ARG A 17 -2.87 5.62 -3.17
C ARG A 17 -2.39 5.21 -1.79
N ALA A 18 -1.22 4.58 -1.73
CA ALA A 18 -0.51 4.26 -0.50
C ALA A 18 0.80 5.05 -0.47
N GLU A 19 1.12 5.62 0.68
CA GLU A 19 2.40 6.30 0.91
C GLU A 19 3.20 5.50 1.92
N PHE A 20 4.46 5.24 1.58
CA PHE A 20 5.39 4.47 2.38
C PHE A 20 6.49 5.39 2.88
N THR A 21 6.89 5.20 4.13
CA THR A 21 8.17 5.77 4.59
C THR A 21 9.32 4.97 3.98
N ILE A 22 10.51 5.56 3.97
CA ILE A 22 11.73 4.86 3.51
C ILE A 22 11.96 3.58 4.33
N ASP A 23 11.66 3.59 5.62
CA ASP A 23 11.83 2.42 6.48
C ASP A 23 10.84 1.30 6.14
N MET A 24 9.60 1.65 5.77
CA MET A 24 8.64 0.68 5.23
C MET A 24 9.15 0.02 3.93
N LEU A 25 9.75 0.81 3.04
CA LEU A 25 10.34 0.28 1.81
C LEU A 25 11.52 -0.67 2.10
N ARG A 26 12.38 -0.33 3.06
CA ARG A 26 13.48 -1.20 3.50
C ARG A 26 12.97 -2.49 4.10
N ASN A 27 11.94 -2.43 4.95
CA ASN A 27 11.31 -3.61 5.52
C ASN A 27 10.74 -4.52 4.43
N LEU A 28 10.09 -3.95 3.40
CA LEU A 28 9.61 -4.72 2.25
C LEU A 28 10.76 -5.43 1.53
N LEU A 29 11.88 -4.74 1.25
CA LEU A 29 13.04 -5.35 0.60
C LEU A 29 13.58 -6.56 1.37
N VAL A 30 13.70 -6.45 2.69
CA VAL A 30 14.13 -7.57 3.53
C VAL A 30 13.17 -8.76 3.43
N VAL A 31 11.85 -8.50 3.38
CA VAL A 31 10.87 -9.57 3.18
C VAL A 31 10.99 -10.21 1.79
N PHE A 32 11.23 -9.42 0.74
CA PHE A 32 11.45 -9.95 -0.60
C PHE A 32 12.74 -10.78 -0.70
N GLU A 33 13.81 -10.36 -0.05
CA GLU A 33 15.07 -11.12 0.01
C GLU A 33 14.91 -12.43 0.79
N ALA A 34 14.11 -12.41 1.87
CA ALA A 34 13.83 -13.59 2.68
C ALA A 34 12.84 -14.56 2.01
N ALA A 35 11.88 -14.04 1.24
CA ALA A 35 10.95 -14.84 0.45
C ALA A 35 11.72 -15.56 -0.66
N SER A 36 12.18 -16.77 -0.36
CA SER A 36 13.07 -17.52 -1.23
C SER A 36 12.32 -18.00 -2.48
N GLY A 37 12.53 -17.34 -3.62
CA GLY A 37 12.10 -17.79 -4.96
C GLY A 37 11.18 -16.83 -5.71
N ASP A 38 10.72 -17.24 -6.89
CA ASP A 38 9.88 -16.43 -7.81
C ASP A 38 8.42 -16.27 -7.34
N LYS A 39 8.14 -16.52 -6.06
CA LYS A 39 6.78 -16.45 -5.53
C LYS A 39 6.44 -15.03 -5.11
N PRO A 40 5.26 -14.51 -5.49
CA PRO A 40 4.88 -13.15 -5.13
C PRO A 40 4.66 -13.01 -3.61
N VAL A 41 5.10 -11.89 -3.06
CA VAL A 41 4.73 -11.44 -1.72
C VAL A 41 3.48 -10.57 -1.83
N LEU A 42 2.43 -10.90 -1.09
CA LEU A 42 1.22 -10.09 -1.04
C LEU A 42 1.43 -8.91 -0.09
N VAL A 43 1.10 -7.69 -0.53
CA VAL A 43 1.11 -6.50 0.34
C VAL A 43 -0.32 -6.14 0.69
N GLU A 44 -0.64 -6.17 1.99
CA GLU A 44 -1.95 -5.79 2.51
C GLU A 44 -1.92 -4.39 3.12
N LEU A 45 -2.83 -3.55 2.66
CA LEU A 45 -3.06 -2.21 3.18
C LEU A 45 -4.27 -2.25 4.12
N CYS A 46 -4.03 -2.14 5.42
CA CYS A 46 -5.07 -2.04 6.45
C CYS A 46 -5.19 -0.60 6.96
N ASP A 47 -6.27 -0.30 7.69
CA ASP A 47 -6.60 1.03 8.24
C ASP A 47 -5.42 1.76 8.90
N ARG A 48 -4.53 1.03 9.59
CA ARG A 48 -3.37 1.63 10.30
C ARG A 48 -2.03 0.96 10.03
N ALA A 49 -1.99 -0.06 9.17
CA ALA A 49 -0.80 -0.89 9.05
C ALA A 49 -0.66 -1.46 7.64
N VAL A 50 0.59 -1.59 7.22
CA VAL A 50 0.97 -2.32 6.02
C VAL A 50 1.60 -3.64 6.44
N TRP A 51 1.17 -4.71 5.79
CA TRP A 51 1.68 -6.05 6.00
C TRP A 51 2.22 -6.63 4.71
N ALA A 52 3.28 -7.42 4.83
CA ALA A 52 3.71 -8.33 3.79
C ALA A 52 3.32 -9.75 4.19
N VAL A 53 2.68 -10.49 3.30
CA VAL A 53 2.28 -11.88 3.50
C VAL A 53 3.12 -12.74 2.59
N THR A 54 3.92 -13.63 3.18
CA THR A 54 4.73 -14.58 2.42
C THR A 54 3.85 -15.67 1.80
N PRO A 55 4.34 -16.41 0.80
CA PRO A 55 3.59 -17.51 0.19
C PRO A 55 3.17 -18.62 1.17
N ASP A 56 3.90 -18.77 2.28
CA ASP A 56 3.61 -19.74 3.33
C ASP A 56 2.59 -19.21 4.36
N GLY A 57 2.07 -18.00 4.14
CA GLY A 57 1.03 -17.37 4.97
C GLY A 57 1.58 -16.58 6.16
N HIS A 58 2.90 -16.39 6.27
CA HIS A 58 3.47 -15.60 7.36
C HIS A 58 3.26 -14.10 7.13
N ARG A 59 2.77 -13.42 8.16
CA ARG A 59 2.42 -12.00 8.09
C ARG A 59 3.47 -11.15 8.83
N LEU A 60 4.16 -10.31 8.08
CA LEU A 60 5.26 -9.48 8.57
C LEU A 60 4.84 -8.01 8.54
N LEU A 61 5.03 -7.31 9.66
CA LEU A 61 4.69 -5.90 9.77
C LEU A 61 5.71 -5.06 9.02
N ILE A 62 5.24 -4.32 8.02
CA ILE A 62 6.09 -3.42 7.22
C ILE A 62 6.17 -2.04 7.86
N GLY A 63 5.04 -1.57 8.38
CA GLY A 63 4.97 -0.34 9.15
C GLY A 63 3.54 0.00 9.51
N GLN A 64 3.42 0.93 10.45
CA GLN A 64 2.14 1.42 10.93
C GLN A 64 2.08 2.92 10.77
N LYS A 65 0.92 3.42 10.37
CA LYS A 65 0.67 4.85 10.43
C LYS A 65 0.37 5.18 11.88
N THR A 66 1.36 5.72 12.59
CA THR A 66 1.09 6.42 13.84
C THR A 66 0.22 7.62 13.48
N GLY A 67 -1.06 7.57 13.89
CA GLY A 67 -1.91 8.76 13.86
C GLY A 67 -1.26 9.89 14.67
N PRO A 68 -1.80 11.13 14.61
CA PRO A 68 -1.33 12.18 15.49
C PRO A 68 -1.35 11.65 16.91
N GLN A 69 -0.17 11.67 17.55
CA GLN A 69 -0.02 11.40 18.97
C GLN A 69 -1.05 12.31 19.67
N PRO A 70 -1.99 11.76 20.48
CA PRO A 70 -2.90 12.62 21.22
C PRO A 70 -2.03 13.63 21.96
N TYR A 71 -2.28 14.91 21.70
CA TYR A 71 -1.72 15.99 22.51
C TYR A 71 -2.24 15.69 23.92
N ASP A 72 -1.38 15.19 24.80
CA ASP A 72 -1.73 15.03 26.21
C ASP A 72 -2.22 16.40 26.70
N ALA A 73 -3.48 16.44 27.13
CA ALA A 73 -4.21 17.63 27.56
C ALA A 73 -3.90 17.99 29.02
#